data_AF-A0A0C2S6X2-F1
#
_entry.id   AF-A0A0C2S6X2-F1
#
_cell.length_a   1.000
_cell.length_b   1.000
_cell.length_c   1.000
_cell.angle_alpha   90.00
_cell.angle_beta   90.00
_cell.angle_gamma   90.00
#
_symmetry.space_group_name_H-M   'P 1'
#
loop_
_entity.id
_entity.type
_entity.pdbx_description
1 polymer ?
#
loop_
_entity_poly.entity_id
_entity_poly.type
_entity_poly.pdbx_seq_one_letter_code
_entity_poly.pdbx_strand_id
1 'polypeptide(L)'
;MRLFKIILDCLCIGQEMMKFAYRKAAQVVAAVWGLAKEHPWFSALVVLGILVIVAPWVIKLLGFGALGPIQGTVAAGWQSIFAGHVPAGSLFSFFQGLGMVWI
;
A
#
# COMPACT_ATOMS: atom_id res chain seq x y z
N MET A 1 -37.34 13.56 -19.93
CA MET A 1 -36.73 12.30 -20.45
C MET A 1 -35.28 12.43 -20.92
N ARG A 2 -34.78 13.59 -21.39
CA ARG A 2 -33.37 13.79 -21.80
C ARG A 2 -32.34 13.71 -20.67
N LEU A 3 -32.63 14.30 -19.51
CA LEU A 3 -31.70 14.40 -18.38
C LEU A 3 -31.34 13.02 -17.79
N PHE A 4 -32.33 12.13 -17.66
CA PHE A 4 -32.12 10.77 -17.15
C PHE A 4 -31.19 9.94 -18.06
N LYS A 5 -31.30 10.11 -19.39
CA LYS A 5 -30.45 9.41 -20.35
C LYS A 5 -28.98 9.86 -20.27
N ILE A 6 -28.73 11.16 -20.08
CA ILE A 6 -27.37 11.71 -19.91
C ILE A 6 -26.70 11.15 -18.65
N ILE A 7 -27.43 11.06 -17.54
CA ILE A 7 -26.90 10.51 -16.28
C ILE A 7 -26.55 9.02 -16.45
N LEU A 8 -27.42 8.26 -17.12
CA LEU A 8 -27.18 6.83 -17.39
C LEU A 8 -25.97 6.61 -18.30
N ASP A 9 -25.81 7.43 -19.34
CA ASP A 9 -24.67 7.35 -20.27
C ASP A 9 -23.34 7.66 -19.55
N CYS A 10 -23.31 8.68 -18.68
CA CYS A 10 -22.14 8.99 -17.84
C CYS A 10 -21.77 7.83 -16.90
N LEU A 11 -22.76 7.20 -16.28
CA LEU A 11 -22.53 6.07 -15.37
C LEU A 11 -21.96 4.86 -16.13
N CYS A 12 -22.51 4.54 -17.31
CA CYS A 12 -22.03 3.48 -18.17
C CYS A 12 -20.61 3.73 -18.68
N ILE A 13 -20.29 4.95 -19.12
CA ILE A 13 -18.94 5.33 -19.53
C ILE A 13 -17.97 5.18 -18.35
N GLY A 14 -18.34 5.64 -17.16
CA GLY A 14 -17.53 5.47 -15.95
C GLY A 14 -17.25 4.00 -15.62
N GLN A 15 -18.26 3.13 -15.77
CA GLN A 15 -18.09 1.69 -15.54
C GLN A 15 -17.19 1.02 -16.59
N GLU A 16 -17.31 1.39 -17.87
CA GLU A 16 -16.45 0.84 -18.92
C GLU A 16 -14.99 1.29 -18.76
N MET A 17 -14.76 2.54 -18.37
CA MET A 17 -13.41 3.02 -18.05
C MET A 17 -12.80 2.27 -16.86
N MET A 18 -13.58 2.01 -15.81
CA MET A 18 -13.13 1.20 -14.67
C MET A 18 -12.81 -0.25 -15.07
N LYS A 19 -13.64 -0.88 -15.92
CA LYS A 19 -13.37 -2.22 -16.45
C LYS A 19 -12.11 -2.25 -17.32
N PHE A 20 -11.89 -1.22 -18.15
CA PHE A 20 -10.70 -1.10 -18.97
C PHE A 20 -9.44 -0.99 -18.12
N ALA A 21 -9.46 -0.10 -17.12
CA ALA A 21 -8.36 0.06 -16.17
C ALA A 21 -8.08 -1.25 -15.41
N TYR A 22 -9.12 -1.93 -14.93
CA TYR A 22 -8.99 -3.23 -14.26
C TYR A 22 -8.39 -4.30 -15.15
N ARG A 23 -8.83 -4.41 -16.42
CA ARG A 23 -8.27 -5.37 -17.37
C ARG A 23 -6.80 -5.10 -17.65
N LYS A 24 -6.41 -3.83 -17.81
CA LYS A 24 -5.00 -3.44 -18.00
C LYS A 24 -4.15 -3.80 -16.79
N ALA A 25 -4.63 -3.50 -15.59
CA ALA A 25 -3.96 -3.92 -14.35
C ALA A 25 -3.82 -5.45 -14.27
N ALA A 26 -4.89 -6.19 -14.56
CA ALA A 26 -4.88 -7.66 -14.55
C ALA A 26 -3.90 -8.26 -15.58
N GLN A 27 -3.79 -7.65 -16.76
CA GLN A 27 -2.81 -8.07 -17.77
C GLN A 27 -1.37 -7.85 -17.30
N VAL A 28 -1.09 -6.71 -16.66
CA VAL A 28 0.23 -6.43 -16.08
C VAL A 28 0.55 -7.44 -14.98
N VAL A 29 -0.40 -7.72 -14.09
CA VAL A 29 -0.23 -8.72 -13.03
C VAL A 29 0.03 -10.11 -13.60
N ALA A 30 -0.68 -10.52 -14.65
CA ALA A 30 -0.46 -11.82 -15.30
C ALA A 30 0.92 -11.92 -15.97
N ALA A 31 1.39 -10.85 -16.61
CA ALA A 31 2.72 -10.79 -17.22
C ALA A 31 3.83 -10.84 -16.15
N VAL A 32 3.65 -10.10 -15.06
CA VAL A 32 4.57 -10.11 -13.91
C VAL A 32 4.59 -11.47 -13.22
N TRP A 33 3.44 -12.16 -13.16
CA TRP A 33 3.36 -13.52 -12.60
C TRP A 33 4.15 -14.54 -13.41
N GLY A 34 4.16 -14.42 -14.74
CA GLY A 34 5.02 -15.23 -15.62
C GLY A 34 6.51 -15.02 -15.31
N LEU A 35 6.94 -13.77 -15.24
CA LEU A 35 8.31 -13.39 -14.88
C LEU A 35 8.70 -13.86 -13.47
N ALA A 36 7.76 -13.83 -12.52
CA ALA A 36 7.98 -14.28 -11.16
C ALA A 36 8.24 -15.80 -11.05
N LYS A 37 7.63 -16.60 -11.93
CA LYS A 37 7.89 -18.05 -11.99
C LYS A 37 9.20 -18.39 -12.68
N GLU A 38 9.57 -17.67 -13.73
CA GLU A 38 10.79 -17.94 -14.50
C GLU A 38 12.06 -17.46 -13.79
N HIS A 39 11.98 -16.31 -13.10
CA HIS A 39 13.13 -15.70 -12.43
C HIS A 39 12.78 -15.26 -10.99
N PRO A 40 12.74 -16.21 -10.02
CA PRO A 40 12.31 -15.93 -8.66
C PRO A 40 13.18 -14.86 -7.96
N TRP A 41 14.48 -14.84 -8.21
CA TRP A 41 15.40 -13.86 -7.62
C TRP A 41 15.20 -12.44 -8.17
N PHE A 42 14.94 -12.30 -9.47
CA PHE A 42 14.68 -11.00 -10.09
C PHE A 42 13.35 -10.42 -9.60
N SER A 43 12.32 -11.28 -9.50
CA SER A 43 11.03 -10.90 -8.93
C SER A 43 11.14 -10.44 -7.48
N ALA A 44 11.93 -11.13 -6.66
CA ALA A 44 12.19 -10.73 -5.29
C ALA A 44 12.83 -9.33 -5.20
N LEU A 45 13.80 -9.01 -6.07
CA LEU A 45 14.41 -7.68 -6.13
C LEU A 45 13.42 -6.60 -6.55
N VAL A 46 12.54 -6.89 -7.52
CA VAL A 46 11.51 -5.95 -7.97
C VAL A 46 10.49 -5.68 -6.86
N VAL A 47 9.99 -6.73 -6.21
CA VAL A 47 9.07 -6.61 -5.06
C VAL A 47 9.73 -5.83 -3.93
N LEU A 48 11.00 -6.11 -3.63
CA LEU A 48 11.76 -5.39 -2.61
C LEU A 48 11.95 -3.92 -3.00
N GLY A 49 12.24 -3.62 -4.27
CA GLY A 49 12.37 -2.25 -4.78
C GLY A 49 11.07 -1.46 -4.69
N ILE A 50 9.94 -2.06 -5.06
CA ILE A 50 8.61 -1.44 -4.90
C ILE A 50 8.30 -1.22 -3.42
N LEU A 51 8.59 -2.21 -2.57
CA LEU A 51 8.39 -2.12 -1.13
C LEU A 51 9.17 -0.94 -0.53
N VAL A 52 10.43 -0.75 -0.93
CA VAL A 52 11.30 0.36 -0.51
C VAL A 52 10.73 1.72 -0.94
N ILE A 53 10.14 1.83 -2.14
CA ILE A 53 9.52 3.07 -2.63
C ILE A 53 8.20 3.38 -1.88
N VAL A 54 7.40 2.35 -1.60
CA VAL A 54 6.07 2.48 -0.98
C VAL A 54 6.16 2.61 0.54
N ALA A 55 7.16 2.01 1.18
CA ALA A 55 7.39 2.03 2.62
C ALA A 55 7.30 3.43 3.26
N PRO A 56 7.98 4.49 2.79
CA PRO A 56 7.93 5.80 3.44
C PRO A 56 6.52 6.42 3.45
N TRP A 57 5.70 6.14 2.44
CA TRP A 57 4.31 6.61 2.38
C TRP A 57 3.42 5.85 3.37
N VAL A 58 3.56 4.53 3.43
CA VAL A 58 2.79 3.68 4.34
C VAL A 58 3.13 3.98 5.80
N ILE A 59 4.41 4.18 6.12
CA ILE A 59 4.90 4.49 7.47
C ILE A 59 4.35 5.85 7.95
N LYS A 60 4.38 6.88 7.09
CA LYS A 60 3.77 8.18 7.38
C LYS A 60 2.26 8.07 7.58
N LEU A 61 1.58 7.27 6.76
CA LEU A 61 0.13 7.05 6.87
C LEU A 61 -0.27 6.31 8.15
N LEU A 62 0.53 5.32 8.56
CA LEU A 62 0.36 4.61 9.82
C LEU A 62 0.60 5.52 11.04
N GLY A 63 1.35 6.62 10.85
CA GLY A 63 1.64 7.60 11.89
C GLY A 63 2.94 7.34 12.64
N PHE A 64 3.88 6.62 12.04
CA PHE A 64 5.26 6.58 12.55
C PHE A 64 6.00 7.84 12.07
N GLY A 65 6.61 8.57 13.00
CA GLY A 65 7.46 9.73 12.74
C GLY A 65 8.89 9.53 13.23
N ALA A 66 9.73 10.56 13.04
CA ALA A 66 11.16 10.55 13.36
C ALA A 66 11.51 10.26 14.84
N LEU A 67 10.58 10.51 15.76
CA LEU A 67 10.76 10.26 17.21
C LEU A 67 9.87 9.12 17.72
N GLY A 68 9.19 8.40 16.82
CA GLY A 68 8.26 7.33 17.15
C GLY A 68 6.81 7.61 16.71
N PRO A 69 5.84 6.85 17.26
CA PRO A 69 4.43 6.97 16.90
C PRO A 69 3.86 8.34 17.24
N ILE A 70 3.20 8.97 16.27
CA ILE A 70 2.49 10.23 16.44
C ILE A 70 1.20 9.96 17.22
N GLN A 71 0.92 10.76 18.25
CA GLN A 71 -0.27 10.61 19.07
C GLN A 71 -1.56 10.72 18.22
N GLY A 72 -2.55 9.88 18.52
CA GLY A 72 -3.84 9.86 17.81
C GLY A 72 -3.83 9.13 16.47
N THR A 73 -2.73 8.45 16.11
CA THR A 73 -2.62 7.67 14.86
C THR A 73 -2.79 6.17 15.09
N VAL A 74 -2.93 5.41 14.00
CA VAL A 74 -3.02 3.93 14.04
C VAL A 74 -1.81 3.33 14.75
N ALA A 75 -0.61 3.90 14.58
CA ALA A 75 0.60 3.48 15.29
C ALA A 75 0.49 3.70 16.82
N ALA A 76 -0.11 4.81 17.27
CA ALA A 76 -0.35 5.03 18.71
C ALA A 76 -1.40 4.06 19.29
N GLY A 77 -2.44 3.75 18.51
CA GLY A 77 -3.42 2.72 18.85
C GLY A 77 -2.82 1.31 18.88
N TRP A 78 -1.84 1.03 18.04
CA TRP A 78 -1.12 -0.24 18.08
C TRP A 78 -0.16 -0.30 19.29
N GLN A 79 0.52 0.81 19.61
CA GLN A 79 1.37 0.88 20.80
C GLN A 79 0.59 0.62 22.11
N SER A 80 -0.68 1.05 22.18
CA SER A 80 -1.52 0.81 23.35
C SER A 80 -1.86 -0.68 23.54
N ILE A 81 -1.93 -1.47 22.47
CA ILE A 81 -2.09 -2.93 22.52
C ILE A 81 -0.87 -3.59 23.19
N PHE A 82 0.32 -3.01 23.02
CA PHE A 82 1.54 -3.49 23.66
C PHE A 82 1.72 -2.97 25.10
N ALA A 83 0.73 -2.26 25.67
CA ALA A 83 0.77 -1.72 27.03
C ALA A 83 2.08 -0.96 27.37
N GLY A 84 2.71 -0.33 26.38
CA GLY A 84 3.99 0.38 26.51
C GLY A 84 5.25 -0.49 26.45
N HIS A 85 5.15 -1.82 26.43
CA HIS A 85 6.29 -2.73 26.26
C HIS A 85 6.31 -3.29 24.84
N VAL A 86 6.95 -2.55 23.93
CA VAL A 86 7.16 -3.03 22.56
C VAL A 86 8.34 -4.02 22.57
N PRO A 87 8.12 -5.31 22.25
CA PRO A 87 9.21 -6.27 22.21
C PRO A 87 10.19 -5.95 21.09
N ALA A 88 11.49 -6.01 21.38
CA ALA A 88 12.55 -5.93 20.38
C ALA A 88 12.39 -7.11 19.39
N GLY A 89 12.35 -6.81 18.09
CA GLY A 89 12.05 -7.80 17.04
C GLY A 89 10.57 -7.93 16.66
N SER A 90 9.66 -7.17 17.29
CA SER A 90 8.28 -7.07 16.82
C SER A 90 8.17 -6.30 15.50
N LEU A 91 7.12 -6.57 14.72
CA LEU A 91 6.80 -5.81 13.50
C LEU A 91 6.69 -4.31 13.79
N PHE A 92 6.24 -3.93 14.99
CA PHE A 92 6.18 -2.54 15.43
C PHE A 92 7.56 -1.90 15.57
N SER A 93 8.50 -2.58 16.23
CA SER A 93 9.90 -2.12 16.34
C SER A 93 10.58 -1.99 14.97
N PHE A 94 10.24 -2.86 14.02
CA PHE A 94 10.72 -2.77 12.64
C PHE A 94 10.19 -1.52 11.93
N PHE A 95 8.88 -1.25 11.99
CA PHE A 95 8.30 -0.03 11.41
C PHE A 95 8.77 1.25 12.11
N GLN A 96 9.01 1.20 13.43
CA GLN A 96 9.61 2.30 14.17
C GLN A 96 11.04 2.60 13.67
N GLY A 97 11.86 1.57 13.45
CA GLY A 97 13.19 1.73 12.85
C GLY A 97 13.13 2.31 11.44
N LEU A 98 12.20 1.86 10.61
CA LEU A 98 12.01 2.41 9.26
C LEU A 98 11.52 3.86 9.31
N GLY A 99 10.62 4.21 10.24
CA GLY A 99 10.19 5.60 10.46
C GLY A 99 11.33 6.53 10.85
N MET A 100 12.25 6.09 11.72
CA MET A 100 13.39 6.90 12.13
C MET A 100 14.47 7.06 11.05
N VAL A 101 14.58 6.12 10.10
CA VAL A 101 15.59 6.18 9.01
C VAL A 101 15.08 6.96 7.79
N TRP A 102 13.78 6.95 7.53
CA TRP A 102 13.19 7.46 6.28
C TRP A 102 12.42 8.79 6.42
N ILE A 103 12.26 9.31 7.65
CA ILE A 103 11.54 10.56 7.98
C ILE A 103 12.47 11.49 8.76
#